data_AF-A0A7X8ISD0-F1
#
_entry.id   AF-A0A7X8ISD0-F1
#
_cell.length_a   1.000
_cell.length_b   1.000
_cell.length_c   1.000
_cell.angle_alpha   90.00
_cell.angle_beta   90.00
_cell.angle_gamma   90.00
#
_symmetry.space_group_name_H-M   'P 1'
#
loop_
_entity.id
_entity.type
_entity.pdbx_description
1 polymer ?
#
loop_
_entity_poly.entity_id
_entity_poly.type
_entity_poly.pdbx_seq_one_letter_code
_entity_poly.pdbx_strand_id
1 'polypeptide(L)'
;MSFPIHAIYILGELKASEALVDILETLRQEEDFIEFWYGDFMTNGLWEPLYYLSENNLETLKDFVLTPNIWTYARSEISCCVGQIGLHQPKRKGEVIKWFRDIFNHLAGALLEDEIIDSDFIGMAISDVLDLRASELLPEIKKLFDLGYVNRMICGDFNDVEKEIYEPCKDFFKKELLNIYDRYHQITATWHPYPEKNLSSASTNELLKIDQKPGRNDPCPCSSGKKYKNCCLNNKS
;
A
#
# COMPACT_ATOMS: atom_id res chain seq x y z
N MET A 1 -3.75 -11.46 -1.50
CA MET A 1 -3.13 -10.52 -2.47
C MET A 1 -4.06 -10.34 -3.65
N SER A 2 -4.44 -9.10 -3.96
CA SER A 2 -5.39 -8.75 -5.02
C SER A 2 -4.66 -8.53 -6.36
N PHE A 3 -5.43 -8.42 -7.46
CA PHE A 3 -4.88 -8.20 -8.80
C PHE A 3 -3.97 -6.95 -8.91
N PRO A 4 -4.34 -5.76 -8.42
CA PRO A 4 -3.48 -4.57 -8.49
C PRO A 4 -2.12 -4.75 -7.83
N ILE A 5 -2.05 -5.45 -6.69
CA ILE A 5 -0.78 -5.69 -5.99
C ILE A 5 0.16 -6.54 -6.85
N HIS A 6 -0.35 -7.62 -7.45
CA HIS A 6 0.43 -8.45 -8.36
C HIS A 6 0.98 -7.64 -9.54
N ALA A 7 0.13 -6.79 -10.14
CA ALA A 7 0.53 -5.94 -11.26
C ALA A 7 1.65 -4.96 -10.89
N ILE A 8 1.54 -4.29 -9.74
CA ILE A 8 2.55 -3.33 -9.26
C ILE A 8 3.90 -4.00 -9.03
N TYR A 9 3.93 -5.19 -8.40
CA TYR A 9 5.21 -5.90 -8.20
C TYR A 9 5.86 -6.35 -9.51
N ILE A 10 5.07 -6.79 -10.48
CA ILE A 10 5.59 -7.14 -11.81
C ILE A 10 6.14 -5.88 -12.51
N LEU A 11 5.44 -4.75 -12.44
CA LEU A 11 5.90 -3.48 -13.00
C LEU A 11 7.20 -3.00 -12.33
N GLY A 12 7.32 -3.17 -11.01
CA GLY A 12 8.54 -2.90 -10.25
C GLY A 12 9.72 -3.77 -10.68
N GLU A 13 9.51 -5.09 -10.84
CA GLU A 13 10.53 -6.02 -11.34
C GLU A 13 10.97 -5.66 -12.77
N LEU A 14 10.03 -5.23 -13.61
CA LEU A 14 10.30 -4.76 -14.98
C LEU A 14 10.91 -3.35 -15.03
N LYS A 15 10.95 -2.63 -13.91
CA LYS A 15 11.38 -1.22 -13.82
C LYS A 15 10.65 -0.32 -14.81
N ALA A 16 9.35 -0.54 -14.98
CA ALA A 16 8.50 0.16 -15.94
C ALA A 16 8.12 1.57 -15.45
N SER A 17 9.09 2.50 -15.38
CA SER A 17 8.91 3.87 -14.86
C SER A 17 7.74 4.63 -15.50
N GLU A 18 7.35 4.30 -16.73
CA GLU A 18 6.18 4.85 -17.41
C GLU A 18 4.86 4.61 -16.66
N ALA A 19 4.77 3.52 -15.87
CA ALA A 19 3.57 3.16 -15.11
C ALA A 19 3.45 3.90 -13.77
N LEU A 20 4.47 4.68 -13.37
CA LEU A 20 4.47 5.36 -12.08
C LEU A 20 3.24 6.25 -11.90
N VAL A 21 2.89 7.04 -12.92
CA VAL A 21 1.76 7.97 -12.85
C VAL A 21 0.44 7.22 -12.69
N ASP A 22 0.25 6.12 -13.42
CA ASP A 22 -0.97 5.31 -13.33
C ASP A 22 -1.13 4.68 -11.93
N ILE A 23 -0.03 4.21 -11.34
CA ILE A 23 -0.02 3.66 -9.97
C ILE A 23 -0.35 4.76 -8.96
N LEU A 24 0.28 5.93 -9.08
CA LEU A 24 -0.04 7.06 -8.19
C LEU A 24 -1.51 7.46 -8.33
N GLU A 25 -2.10 7.34 -9.52
CA GLU A 25 -3.51 7.70 -9.72
C GLU A 25 -4.48 6.72 -9.04
N THR A 26 -4.09 5.46 -8.92
CA THR A 26 -4.82 4.50 -8.07
C THR A 26 -4.69 4.80 -6.58
N LEU A 27 -3.56 5.38 -6.16
CA LEU A 27 -3.32 5.78 -4.78
C LEU A 27 -3.94 7.16 -4.43
N ARG A 28 -4.47 7.90 -5.42
CA ARG A 28 -5.27 9.12 -5.20
C ARG A 28 -6.75 8.83 -4.93
N GLN A 29 -7.19 7.58 -5.06
CA GLN A 29 -8.57 7.22 -4.81
C GLN A 29 -8.90 7.30 -3.31
N GLU A 30 -10.19 7.31 -2.98
CA GLU A 30 -10.66 7.38 -1.60
C GLU A 30 -10.22 6.15 -0.78
N GLU A 31 -10.19 6.32 0.54
CA GLU A 31 -9.77 5.29 1.50
C GLU A 31 -10.47 3.94 1.27
N ASP A 32 -11.78 3.92 1.06
CA ASP A 32 -12.55 2.70 0.80
C ASP A 32 -12.04 1.93 -0.44
N PHE A 33 -11.62 2.64 -1.49
CA PHE A 33 -11.04 2.02 -2.68
C PHE A 33 -9.67 1.43 -2.36
N ILE A 34 -8.84 2.18 -1.63
CA ILE A 34 -7.49 1.77 -1.29
C ILE A 34 -7.52 0.55 -0.37
N GLU A 35 -8.35 0.57 0.66
CA GLU A 35 -8.57 -0.54 1.59
C GLU A 35 -9.08 -1.79 0.86
N PHE A 36 -10.03 -1.62 -0.07
CA PHE A 36 -10.56 -2.76 -0.83
C PHE A 36 -9.51 -3.42 -1.72
N TRP A 37 -8.71 -2.63 -2.45
CA TRP A 37 -7.76 -3.17 -3.43
C TRP A 37 -6.40 -3.50 -2.85
N TYR A 38 -5.91 -2.73 -1.88
CA TYR A 38 -4.55 -2.89 -1.36
C TYR A 38 -4.55 -3.42 0.08
N GLY A 39 -5.49 -2.97 0.91
CA GLY A 39 -5.62 -3.38 2.32
C GLY A 39 -4.28 -3.34 3.06
N ASP A 40 -3.98 -4.38 3.83
CA ASP A 40 -2.75 -4.51 4.62
C ASP A 40 -1.43 -4.41 3.83
N PHE A 41 -1.46 -4.51 2.49
CA PHE A 41 -0.25 -4.28 1.68
C PHE A 41 0.14 -2.80 1.59
N MET A 42 -0.79 -1.89 1.86
CA MET A 42 -0.53 -0.45 1.85
C MET A 42 0.52 0.00 2.85
N THR A 43 0.82 -0.77 3.89
CA THR A 43 1.77 -0.35 4.93
C THR A 43 3.00 -1.26 5.03
N ASN A 44 3.09 -2.27 4.16
CA ASN A 44 4.03 -3.39 4.34
C ASN A 44 4.85 -3.76 3.10
N GLY A 45 4.77 -3.01 1.99
CA GLY A 45 5.58 -3.40 0.84
C GLY A 45 5.44 -2.63 -0.47
N LEU A 46 4.57 -1.63 -0.58
CA LEU A 46 4.45 -0.86 -1.83
C LEU A 46 5.64 0.07 -2.07
N TRP A 47 6.36 0.46 -1.02
CA TRP A 47 7.58 1.25 -1.15
C TRP A 47 8.62 0.65 -2.11
N GLU A 48 8.75 -0.69 -2.17
CA GLU A 48 9.78 -1.37 -2.96
C GLU A 48 9.54 -1.29 -4.49
N PRO A 49 8.36 -1.67 -5.03
CA PRO A 49 8.11 -1.45 -6.44
C PRO A 49 8.17 0.04 -6.79
N LEU A 50 7.70 0.94 -5.92
CA LEU A 50 7.84 2.38 -6.11
C LEU A 50 9.30 2.83 -6.16
N TYR A 51 10.19 2.23 -5.37
CA TYR A 51 11.63 2.50 -5.39
C TYR A 51 12.23 2.24 -6.78
N TYR A 52 11.85 1.14 -7.45
CA TYR A 52 12.32 0.84 -8.79
C TYR A 52 11.70 1.75 -9.86
N LEU A 53 10.42 2.09 -9.72
CA LEU A 53 9.68 2.88 -10.70
C LEU A 53 10.05 4.37 -10.66
N SER A 54 10.43 4.88 -9.50
CA SER A 54 10.70 6.31 -9.25
C SER A 54 12.16 6.73 -9.37
N GLU A 55 13.05 5.84 -9.85
CA GLU A 55 14.50 6.03 -9.83
C GLU A 55 14.95 7.42 -10.30
N ASN A 56 14.28 8.02 -11.30
CA ASN A 56 14.66 9.34 -11.85
C ASN A 56 13.57 10.42 -11.69
N ASN A 57 12.59 10.23 -10.81
CA ASN A 57 11.42 11.12 -10.77
C ASN A 57 10.86 11.36 -9.34
N LEU A 58 11.70 11.87 -8.44
CA LEU A 58 11.26 12.26 -7.09
C LEU A 58 10.29 13.44 -7.08
N GLU A 59 10.31 14.28 -8.11
CA GLU A 59 9.39 15.42 -8.22
C GLU A 59 7.94 14.94 -8.37
N THR A 60 7.66 13.91 -9.17
CA THR A 60 6.31 13.35 -9.27
C THR A 60 5.84 12.74 -7.94
N LEU A 61 6.74 12.13 -7.18
CA LEU A 61 6.43 11.65 -5.82
C LEU A 61 6.14 12.81 -4.87
N LYS A 62 6.87 13.93 -4.99
CA LYS A 62 6.66 15.14 -4.20
C LYS A 62 5.28 15.74 -4.47
N ASP A 63 4.92 15.87 -5.74
CA ASP A 63 3.62 16.42 -6.16
C ASP A 63 2.48 15.57 -5.62
N PHE A 64 2.63 14.24 -5.62
CA PHE A 64 1.65 13.33 -5.04
C PHE A 64 1.48 13.56 -3.52
N VAL A 65 2.56 13.57 -2.74
CA VAL A 65 2.44 13.73 -1.27
C VAL A 65 2.02 15.14 -0.85
N LEU A 66 2.13 16.13 -1.74
CA LEU A 66 1.64 17.49 -1.53
C LEU A 66 0.26 17.73 -2.14
N THR A 67 -0.39 16.71 -2.67
CA THR A 67 -1.80 16.82 -3.09
C THR A 67 -2.69 16.80 -1.84
N PRO A 68 -3.67 17.73 -1.70
CA PRO A 68 -4.63 17.71 -0.59
C PRO A 68 -5.45 16.42 -0.54
N ASN A 69 -5.94 16.06 0.64
CA ASN A 69 -6.83 14.92 0.87
C ASN A 69 -6.31 13.54 0.42
N ILE A 70 -5.00 13.37 0.21
CA ILE A 70 -4.43 12.05 0.02
C ILE A 70 -4.38 11.32 1.36
N TRP A 71 -4.88 10.09 1.37
CA TRP A 71 -4.91 9.23 2.55
C TRP A 71 -3.51 9.05 3.16
N THR A 72 -3.45 9.11 4.49
CA THR A 72 -2.21 9.14 5.29
C THR A 72 -1.23 8.04 4.90
N TYR A 73 -1.70 6.80 4.79
CA TYR A 73 -0.82 5.65 4.51
C TYR A 73 -0.34 5.59 3.06
N ALA A 74 -1.11 6.13 2.11
CA ALA A 74 -0.63 6.29 0.74
C ALA A 74 0.54 7.30 0.69
N ARG A 75 0.47 8.40 1.45
CA ARG A 75 1.59 9.35 1.57
C ARG A 75 2.79 8.73 2.29
N SER A 76 2.56 7.96 3.34
CA SER A 76 3.66 7.35 4.11
C SER A 76 4.44 6.32 3.29
N GLU A 77 3.81 5.54 2.41
CA GLU A 77 4.56 4.63 1.52
C GLU A 77 5.49 5.38 0.56
N ILE A 78 5.07 6.54 0.08
CA ILE A 78 5.87 7.39 -0.79
C ILE A 78 7.05 7.99 -0.02
N SER A 79 6.80 8.48 1.20
CA SER A 79 7.84 8.93 2.12
C SER A 79 8.86 7.82 2.39
N CYS A 80 8.38 6.62 2.71
CA CYS A 80 9.21 5.45 2.97
C CYS A 80 10.04 5.07 1.73
N CYS A 81 9.42 5.06 0.54
CA CYS A 81 10.12 4.83 -0.74
C CYS A 81 11.29 5.80 -0.91
N VAL A 82 11.05 7.10 -0.73
CA VAL A 82 12.10 8.12 -0.87
C VAL A 82 13.18 7.99 0.21
N GLY A 83 12.81 7.63 1.45
CA GLY A 83 13.74 7.27 2.51
C GLY A 83 14.65 6.11 2.12
N GLN A 84 14.09 5.02 1.58
CA GLN A 84 14.84 3.87 1.12
C GLN A 84 15.76 4.21 -0.08
N ILE A 85 15.39 5.14 -0.95
CA ILE A 85 16.31 5.68 -1.98
C ILE A 85 17.56 6.27 -1.32
N GLY A 86 17.43 7.05 -0.25
CA GLY A 86 18.58 7.62 0.46
C GLY A 86 19.47 6.57 1.13
N LEU A 87 18.88 5.50 1.67
CA LEU A 87 19.58 4.39 2.35
C LEU A 87 20.27 3.42 1.38
N HIS A 88 19.65 3.14 0.24
CA HIS A 88 20.22 2.25 -0.78
C HIS A 88 21.18 2.97 -1.73
N GLN A 89 21.00 4.28 -1.95
CA GLN A 89 21.79 5.08 -2.89
C GLN A 89 22.43 6.29 -2.18
N PRO A 90 23.50 6.10 -1.37
CA PRO A 90 24.09 7.18 -0.55
C PRO A 90 24.50 8.44 -1.32
N LYS A 91 24.85 8.31 -2.61
CA LYS A 91 25.17 9.44 -3.49
C LYS A 91 23.99 10.38 -3.72
N ARG A 92 22.76 9.89 -3.58
CA ARG A 92 21.51 10.64 -3.72
C ARG A 92 20.93 11.12 -2.39
N LYS A 93 21.60 10.86 -1.26
CA LYS A 93 21.12 11.27 0.05
C LYS A 93 20.84 12.79 0.13
N GLY A 94 21.68 13.62 -0.50
CA GLY A 94 21.44 15.06 -0.56
C GLY A 94 20.16 15.46 -1.30
N GLU A 95 19.81 14.75 -2.38
CA GLU A 95 18.56 14.93 -3.13
C GLU A 95 17.34 14.56 -2.26
N VAL A 96 17.43 13.42 -1.55
CA VAL A 96 16.40 12.94 -0.63
C VAL A 96 16.19 13.91 0.55
N ILE A 97 17.27 14.42 1.15
CA ILE A 97 17.18 15.43 2.22
C ILE A 97 16.49 16.69 1.70
N LYS A 98 16.81 17.13 0.48
CA LYS A 98 16.12 18.27 -0.13
C LYS A 98 14.63 17.98 -0.34
N TRP A 99 14.27 16.78 -0.78
CA TRP A 99 12.87 16.37 -0.98
C TRP A 99 12.06 16.50 0.32
N PHE A 100 12.57 15.95 1.44
CA PHE A 100 11.92 16.09 2.75
C PHE A 100 11.86 17.55 3.22
N ARG A 101 12.93 18.33 2.99
CA ARG A 101 12.95 19.76 3.31
C ARG A 101 11.84 20.53 2.59
N ASP A 102 11.67 20.28 1.31
CA ASP A 102 10.65 20.95 0.50
C ASP A 102 9.24 20.64 1.05
N ILE A 103 8.98 19.37 1.40
CA ILE A 103 7.70 18.94 1.98
C ILE A 103 7.46 19.60 3.34
N PHE A 104 8.42 19.52 4.27
CA PHE A 104 8.25 20.10 5.59
C PHE A 104 8.05 21.62 5.54
N ASN A 105 8.77 22.31 4.66
CA ASN A 105 8.57 23.75 4.47
C ASN A 105 7.21 24.08 3.87
N HIS A 106 6.73 23.30 2.90
CA HIS A 106 5.41 23.46 2.32
C HIS A 106 4.32 23.27 3.39
N LEU A 107 4.38 22.17 4.15
CA LEU A 107 3.41 21.88 5.21
C LEU A 107 3.45 22.93 6.32
N ALA A 108 4.64 23.41 6.70
CA ALA A 108 4.78 24.46 7.70
C ALA A 108 4.38 25.87 7.21
N GLY A 109 4.06 26.02 5.91
CA GLY A 109 3.51 27.22 5.31
C GLY A 109 2.05 27.11 4.91
N ALA A 110 1.45 25.92 5.01
CA ALA A 110 0.06 25.66 4.67
C ALA A 110 -0.90 26.22 5.74
N LEU A 111 -2.09 26.58 5.29
CA LEU A 111 -3.22 26.93 6.14
C LEU A 111 -4.07 25.68 6.41
N LEU A 112 -4.92 25.71 7.44
CA LEU A 112 -5.79 24.58 7.76
C LEU A 112 -6.80 24.30 6.63
N GLU A 113 -7.21 25.35 5.93
CA GLU A 113 -8.12 25.28 4.79
C GLU A 113 -7.51 24.63 3.54
N ASP A 114 -6.19 24.42 3.52
CA ASP A 114 -5.51 23.77 2.39
C ASP A 114 -5.67 22.23 2.40
N GLU A 115 -6.26 21.65 3.46
CA GLU A 115 -6.59 20.21 3.58
C GLU A 115 -5.39 19.26 3.30
N ILE A 116 -4.18 19.72 3.61
CA ILE A 116 -2.91 19.02 3.34
C ILE A 116 -2.15 18.64 4.63
N ILE A 117 -2.49 19.29 5.75
CA ILE A 117 -1.86 19.07 7.06
C ILE A 117 -2.43 17.79 7.64
N ASP A 118 -1.56 16.78 7.75
CA ASP A 118 -1.87 15.46 8.29
C ASP A 118 -0.81 15.14 9.35
N SER A 119 -1.24 15.11 10.61
CA SER A 119 -0.31 14.92 11.73
C SER A 119 0.31 13.54 11.80
N ASP A 120 -0.38 12.53 11.29
CA ASP A 120 0.08 11.15 11.31
C ASP A 120 1.11 10.94 10.21
N PHE A 121 0.84 11.45 9.00
CA PHE A 121 1.81 11.46 7.92
C PHE A 121 3.08 12.23 8.30
N ILE A 122 2.95 13.42 8.90
CA ILE A 122 4.10 14.21 9.32
C ILE A 122 4.95 13.42 10.33
N GLY A 123 4.32 12.76 11.31
CA GLY A 123 5.02 11.91 12.28
C GLY A 123 5.79 10.78 11.60
N MET A 124 5.17 10.08 10.65
CA MET A 124 5.81 8.99 9.91
C MET A 124 6.95 9.47 9.00
N ALA A 125 6.78 10.61 8.33
CA ALA A 125 7.83 11.21 7.51
C ALA A 125 9.04 11.67 8.35
N ILE A 126 8.81 12.12 9.59
CA ILE A 126 9.90 12.39 10.55
C ILE A 126 10.62 11.10 10.92
N SER A 127 9.90 9.99 11.13
CA SER A 127 10.51 8.67 11.35
C SER A 127 11.39 8.23 10.18
N ASP A 128 10.96 8.42 8.92
CA ASP A 128 11.81 8.12 7.75
C ASP A 128 13.08 9.00 7.71
N VAL A 129 12.99 10.25 8.17
CA VAL A 129 14.15 11.16 8.31
C VAL A 129 15.10 10.72 9.44
N LEU A 130 14.55 10.18 10.54
CA LEU A 130 15.34 9.57 11.61
C LEU A 130 16.11 8.37 11.08
N ASP A 131 15.47 7.47 10.32
CA ASP A 131 16.11 6.30 9.70
C ASP A 131 17.28 6.72 8.81
N LEU A 132 17.15 7.85 8.10
CA LEU A 132 18.20 8.45 7.27
C LEU A 132 19.32 9.14 8.06
N ARG A 133 19.14 9.42 9.36
CA ARG A 133 20.04 10.25 10.17
C ARG A 133 20.30 11.61 9.51
N ALA A 134 19.25 12.24 8.98
CA ALA A 134 19.34 13.51 8.25
C ALA A 134 19.16 14.71 9.20
N SER A 135 20.14 14.92 10.08
CA SER A 135 20.16 16.00 11.08
C SER A 135 20.00 17.41 10.50
N GLU A 136 20.28 17.59 9.21
CA GLU A 136 20.12 18.84 8.46
C GLU A 136 18.66 19.30 8.34
N LEU A 137 17.69 18.47 8.73
CA LEU A 137 16.26 18.76 8.71
C LEU A 137 15.69 19.15 10.08
N LEU A 138 16.51 19.16 11.13
CA LEU A 138 16.06 19.54 12.48
C LEU A 138 15.37 20.92 12.54
N PRO A 139 15.82 21.97 11.82
CA PRO A 139 15.12 23.26 11.83
C PRO A 139 13.69 23.18 11.31
N GLU A 140 13.46 22.48 10.20
CA GLU A 140 12.15 22.29 9.60
C GLU A 140 11.26 21.39 10.47
N ILE A 141 11.82 20.31 11.02
CA ILE A 141 11.12 19.43 11.96
C ILE A 141 10.68 20.20 13.20
N LYS A 142 11.58 20.99 13.81
CA LYS A 142 11.27 21.81 14.97
C LYS A 142 10.11 22.75 14.69
N LYS A 143 10.10 23.40 13.51
CA LYS A 143 9.01 24.28 13.09
C LYS A 143 7.66 23.55 13.07
N LEU A 144 7.61 22.32 12.56
CA LEU A 144 6.39 21.51 12.55
C LEU A 144 5.91 21.16 13.98
N PHE A 145 6.83 20.86 14.89
CA PHE A 145 6.49 20.65 16.31
C PHE A 145 5.98 21.92 16.99
N ASP A 146 6.62 23.06 16.74
CA ASP A 146 6.22 24.36 17.29
C ASP A 146 4.81 24.77 16.80
N LEU A 147 4.46 24.41 15.56
CA LEU A 147 3.12 24.61 14.99
C LEU A 147 2.07 23.62 15.54
N GLY A 148 2.49 22.58 16.27
CA GLY A 148 1.60 21.55 16.78
C GLY A 148 1.10 20.57 15.72
N TYR A 149 1.77 20.48 14.56
CA TYR A 149 1.34 19.65 13.43
C TYR A 149 1.75 18.18 13.54
N VAL A 150 2.59 17.81 14.50
CA VAL A 150 3.16 16.46 14.59
C VAL A 150 2.37 15.59 15.57
N ASN A 151 1.95 14.40 15.15
CA ASN A 151 1.46 13.39 16.09
C ASN A 151 2.63 12.75 16.86
N ARG A 152 2.75 13.12 18.13
CA ARG A 152 3.83 12.66 19.03
C ARG A 152 3.76 11.18 19.36
N MET A 153 2.62 10.52 19.15
CA MET A 153 2.48 9.08 19.39
C MET A 153 3.27 8.24 18.38
N ILE A 154 3.67 8.83 17.25
CA ILE A 154 4.39 8.14 16.17
C ILE A 154 5.90 8.27 16.34
N CYS A 155 6.42 9.50 16.47
CA CYS A 155 7.86 9.78 16.48
C CYS A 155 8.40 10.32 17.80
N GLY A 156 7.59 10.39 18.87
CA GLY A 156 7.97 11.02 20.13
C GLY A 156 7.88 12.55 20.10
N ASP A 157 8.45 13.20 21.12
CA ASP A 157 8.56 14.66 21.15
C ASP A 157 9.81 15.15 20.40
N PHE A 158 9.95 16.48 20.26
CA PHE A 158 11.10 17.04 19.56
C PHE A 158 12.44 16.69 20.21
N ASN A 159 12.51 16.56 21.54
CA ASN A 159 13.75 16.20 22.22
C ASN A 159 14.11 14.74 21.96
N ASP A 160 13.11 13.85 21.88
CA ASP A 160 13.30 12.44 21.49
C ASP A 160 13.88 12.36 20.07
N VAL A 161 13.28 13.10 19.12
CA VAL A 161 13.72 13.17 17.72
C VAL A 161 15.13 13.76 17.61
N GLU A 162 15.40 14.90 18.26
CA GLU A 162 16.72 15.55 18.25
C GLU A 162 17.81 14.65 18.82
N LYS A 163 17.48 13.85 19.84
CA LYS A 163 18.43 12.87 20.39
C LYS A 163 18.65 11.70 19.45
N GLU A 164 17.58 11.09 18.96
CA GLU A 164 17.65 9.86 18.14
C GLU A 164 18.36 10.09 16.80
N ILE A 165 18.21 11.26 16.19
CA ILE A 165 18.78 11.54 14.86
C ILE A 165 20.32 11.48 14.82
N TYR A 166 20.98 11.61 15.96
CA TYR A 166 22.44 11.50 16.11
C TYR A 166 22.90 10.11 16.58
N GLU A 167 21.98 9.21 16.92
CA GLU A 167 22.34 7.84 17.26
C GLU A 167 22.91 7.09 16.04
N PRO A 168 23.72 6.04 16.24
CA PRO A 168 24.18 5.20 15.13
C PRO A 168 22.99 4.70 14.29
N CYS A 169 23.18 4.68 12.96
CA CYS A 169 22.20 4.07 12.07
C CYS A 169 22.11 2.57 12.38
N LYS A 170 20.89 2.03 12.45
CA LYS A 170 20.65 0.61 12.68
C LYS A 170 20.49 -0.10 11.34
N ASP A 171 21.02 -1.31 11.22
CA ASP A 171 21.05 -2.05 9.95
C ASP A 171 19.65 -2.33 9.39
N PHE A 172 18.66 -2.50 10.26
CA PHE A 172 17.28 -2.82 9.86
C PHE A 172 16.50 -1.65 9.25
N PHE A 173 16.99 -0.41 9.33
CA PHE A 173 16.35 0.74 8.67
C PHE A 173 16.46 0.64 7.15
N LYS A 174 17.57 0.08 6.65
CA LYS A 174 17.73 -0.23 5.24
C LYS A 174 17.02 -1.56 4.94
N LYS A 175 15.81 -1.46 4.38
CA LYS A 175 14.96 -2.61 4.11
C LYS A 175 15.57 -3.48 3.02
N GLU A 176 15.31 -4.78 3.07
CA GLU A 176 15.84 -5.70 2.06
C GLU A 176 15.10 -5.52 0.72
N LEU A 177 15.87 -5.46 -0.38
CA LEU A 177 15.35 -5.49 -1.74
C LEU A 177 15.35 -6.94 -2.23
N LEU A 178 14.17 -7.49 -2.48
CA LEU A 178 13.97 -8.86 -2.91
C LEU A 178 13.76 -8.93 -4.43
N ASN A 179 14.21 -10.02 -5.05
CA ASN A 179 13.73 -10.35 -6.39
C ASN A 179 12.28 -10.86 -6.33
N ILE A 180 11.58 -10.87 -7.47
CA ILE A 180 10.19 -11.29 -7.53
C ILE A 180 9.91 -12.69 -6.92
N TYR A 181 10.82 -13.65 -7.03
CA TYR A 181 10.62 -14.98 -6.45
C TYR A 181 10.67 -14.94 -4.92
N ASP A 182 11.69 -14.30 -4.36
CA ASP A 182 11.87 -14.16 -2.91
C ASP A 182 10.77 -13.29 -2.30
N ARG A 183 10.32 -12.24 -3.02
CA ARG A 183 9.18 -11.41 -2.63
C ARG A 183 7.91 -12.24 -2.51
N TYR A 184 7.58 -13.05 -3.51
CA TYR A 184 6.40 -13.92 -3.44
C TYR A 184 6.55 -14.99 -2.37
N HIS A 185 7.75 -15.57 -2.19
CA HIS A 185 8.00 -16.49 -1.10
C HIS A 185 7.74 -15.82 0.25
N GLN A 186 8.27 -14.62 0.49
CA GLN A 186 8.03 -13.86 1.71
C GLN A 186 6.55 -13.59 1.91
N ILE A 187 5.85 -13.06 0.89
CA ILE A 187 4.41 -12.78 0.98
C ILE A 187 3.63 -14.05 1.34
N THR A 188 3.89 -15.18 0.67
CA THR A 188 3.18 -16.44 0.96
C THR A 188 3.53 -17.05 2.32
N ALA A 189 4.73 -16.78 2.84
CA ALA A 189 5.16 -17.27 4.14
C ALA A 189 4.65 -16.41 5.31
N THR A 190 4.54 -15.09 5.12
CA THR A 190 4.05 -14.16 6.15
C THR A 190 2.53 -14.01 6.12
N TRP A 191 1.90 -14.21 4.97
CA TRP A 191 0.45 -14.33 4.84
C TRP A 191 0.01 -15.71 5.30
N HIS A 192 -0.08 -15.88 6.62
CA HIS A 192 -0.98 -16.89 7.16
C HIS A 192 -2.37 -16.58 6.61
N PRO A 193 -3.02 -17.47 5.83
CA PRO A 193 -4.43 -17.28 5.56
C PRO A 193 -5.11 -17.24 6.92
N TYR A 194 -5.98 -16.24 7.14
CA TYR A 194 -7.04 -16.40 8.13
C TYR A 194 -7.48 -17.85 8.04
N PRO A 195 -7.47 -18.64 9.14
CA PRO A 195 -8.00 -19.99 9.06
C PRO A 195 -9.38 -19.82 8.47
N GLU A 196 -9.58 -20.36 7.27
CA GLU A 196 -10.90 -20.47 6.69
C GLU A 196 -11.75 -20.98 7.85
N LYS A 197 -12.73 -20.17 8.29
CA LYS A 197 -13.69 -20.62 9.28
C LYS A 197 -14.11 -22.00 8.80
N ASN A 198 -13.75 -23.02 9.58
CA ASN A 198 -13.94 -24.43 9.27
C ASN A 198 -15.28 -24.63 8.56
N LEU A 199 -15.24 -24.77 7.23
CA LEU A 199 -16.16 -25.61 6.50
C LEU A 199 -15.58 -27.03 6.57
N SER A 200 -15.36 -27.53 7.80
CA SER A 200 -15.23 -28.97 8.02
C SER A 200 -16.66 -29.47 8.26
N SER A 201 -17.24 -30.26 7.37
CA SER A 201 -16.71 -31.54 6.93
C SER A 201 -17.49 -32.03 5.71
N ALA A 202 -16.79 -32.32 4.61
CA ALA A 202 -17.13 -33.44 3.74
C ALA A 202 -15.95 -33.74 2.81
N SER A 203 -15.34 -34.87 3.11
CA SER A 203 -14.38 -35.64 2.34
C SER A 203 -14.67 -35.76 0.84
N THR A 204 -13.59 -35.62 0.06
CA THR A 204 -13.22 -36.38 -1.16
C THR A 204 -14.17 -36.36 -2.37
N ASN A 205 -13.63 -35.84 -3.48
CA ASN A 205 -14.00 -36.15 -4.87
C ASN A 205 -15.48 -36.04 -5.23
N GLU A 206 -15.96 -34.85 -5.61
CA GLU A 206 -16.97 -34.75 -6.64
C GLU A 206 -16.75 -33.46 -7.45
N LEU A 207 -16.39 -33.65 -8.73
CA LEU A 207 -16.50 -32.63 -9.77
C LEU A 207 -17.88 -31.97 -9.65
N LEU A 208 -17.92 -30.63 -9.74
CA LEU A 208 -19.15 -29.85 -9.89
C LEU A 208 -20.08 -30.53 -10.90
N LYS A 209 -21.09 -31.26 -10.41
CA LYS A 209 -22.21 -31.71 -11.23
C LYS A 209 -22.95 -30.45 -11.63
N ILE A 210 -22.66 -29.99 -12.84
CA ILE A 210 -23.60 -29.19 -13.60
C ILE A 210 -24.89 -30.00 -13.61
N ASP A 211 -25.93 -29.53 -12.93
CA ASP A 211 -27.27 -30.12 -13.01
C ASP A 211 -27.64 -30.21 -14.49
N GLN A 212 -27.57 -31.42 -15.06
CA GLN A 212 -28.04 -31.67 -16.41
C GLN A 212 -29.53 -31.36 -16.41
N LYS A 213 -29.93 -30.33 -17.15
CA LYS A 213 -31.35 -30.06 -17.40
C LYS A 213 -31.96 -31.36 -17.96
N PRO A 214 -33.03 -31.89 -17.34
CA PRO A 214 -33.65 -33.13 -17.80
C PRO A 214 -34.09 -32.98 -19.26
N GLY A 215 -33.86 -34.01 -20.06
CA GLY A 215 -34.31 -34.07 -21.45
C GLY A 215 -35.84 -34.05 -21.52
N ARG A 216 -36.40 -33.55 -22.63
CA ARG A 216 -37.87 -33.41 -22.80
C ARG A 216 -38.66 -34.67 -22.46
N ASN A 217 -38.12 -35.86 -22.69
CA ASN A 217 -38.82 -37.12 -22.47
C ASN A 217 -38.49 -37.82 -21.13
N ASP A 218 -37.58 -37.26 -20.34
CA ASP A 218 -37.15 -37.84 -19.06
C ASP A 218 -38.22 -37.67 -17.98
N PRO A 219 -38.20 -38.48 -16.91
CA PRO A 219 -39.07 -38.28 -15.75
C PRO A 219 -38.91 -36.86 -15.16
N CYS A 220 -40.01 -36.23 -14.80
CA CYS A 220 -40.01 -34.86 -14.30
C CYS A 220 -39.54 -34.81 -12.83
N PRO A 221 -38.62 -33.89 -12.46
CA PRO A 221 -38.03 -33.85 -11.12
C PRO A 221 -38.98 -33.39 -10.00
N CYS A 222 -40.18 -32.88 -10.31
CA CYS A 222 -41.18 -32.49 -9.31
C CYS A 222 -41.99 -33.65 -8.70
N SER A 223 -41.52 -34.90 -8.88
CA SER A 223 -42.16 -36.13 -8.38
C SER A 223 -43.59 -36.38 -8.87
N SER A 224 -44.01 -35.73 -9.96
CA SER A 224 -45.37 -35.88 -10.53
C SER A 224 -45.60 -37.20 -11.28
N GLY A 225 -44.56 -38.00 -11.49
CA GLY A 225 -44.61 -39.24 -12.28
C GLY A 225 -44.78 -39.05 -13.81
N LYS A 226 -44.80 -37.81 -14.30
CA LYS A 226 -44.94 -37.47 -15.73
C LYS A 226 -43.59 -37.20 -16.41
N LYS A 227 -43.54 -37.26 -17.74
CA LYS A 227 -42.37 -36.81 -18.54
C LYS A 227 -42.19 -35.29 -18.44
N TYR A 228 -40.95 -34.79 -18.45
CA TYR A 228 -40.59 -33.38 -18.21
C TYR A 228 -41.33 -32.41 -19.17
N LYS A 229 -41.43 -32.74 -20.47
CA LYS A 229 -42.16 -31.94 -21.46
C LYS A 229 -43.66 -31.76 -21.16
N ASN A 230 -44.26 -32.69 -20.41
CA ASN A 230 -45.69 -32.68 -20.09
C ASN A 230 -45.97 -32.15 -18.67
N CYS A 231 -44.97 -31.57 -18.00
CA CYS A 231 -45.08 -31.06 -16.65
C CYS A 231 -44.36 -29.71 -16.51
N CYS A 232 -43.21 -29.65 -15.84
CA CYS A 232 -42.52 -28.41 -15.52
C CYS A 232 -41.97 -27.63 -16.74
N LEU A 233 -41.93 -28.23 -17.94
CA LEU A 233 -41.54 -27.51 -19.15
C LEU A 233 -42.67 -26.65 -19.73
N ASN A 234 -43.92 -27.12 -19.67
CA ASN A 234 -45.08 -26.43 -20.22
C ASN A 234 -45.85 -25.59 -19.17
N ASN A 235 -45.61 -25.83 -17.88
CA ASN A 235 -46.24 -25.09 -16.77
C ASN A 235 -45.45 -23.85 -16.32
N LYS A 236 -44.55 -23.32 -17.14
CA LYS A 236 -43.94 -22.00 -16.90
C LYS A 236 -44.90 -20.92 -17.40
N SER A 237 -45.87 -20.59 -16.55
CA SER A 237 -46.70 -19.38 -16.61
C SER A 237 -46.59 -18.68 -15.27
#